data_AF-A0A0V0GQ92-F1
#
_entry.id   AF-A0A0V0GQ92-F1
#
_cell.length_a   1.000
_cell.length_b   1.000
_cell.length_c   1.000
_cell.angle_alpha   90.00
_cell.angle_beta   90.00
_cell.angle_gamma   90.00
#
_symmetry.space_group_name_H-M   'P 1'
#
loop_
_entity.id
_entity.type
_entity.pdbx_description
1 polymer ?
#
loop_
_entity_poly.entity_id
_entity_poly.type
_entity_poly.pdbx_seq_one_letter_code
_entity_poly.pdbx_strand_id
1 'polypeptide(L)' 'LQIEGLQRHPRYGARLEARAYKNMYDGLRRILLEEGWAGLYKGIVPSIVKAAPAGAVTFVAYEYTSDWLESILT' A
#
# COMPACT_ATOMS: atom_id res chain seq x y z
N LEU A 1 -15.49 -37.03 27.01
CA LEU A 1 -14.10 -36.55 27.16
C LEU A 1 -13.89 -35.41 26.16
N GLN A 2 -14.40 -34.23 26.52
CA GLN A 2 -14.14 -33.00 25.79
C GLN A 2 -12.70 -32.60 26.10
N ILE A 3 -11.85 -32.62 25.08
CA ILE A 3 -10.48 -32.16 25.19
C ILE A 3 -10.57 -30.63 25.26
N GLU A 4 -10.34 -30.05 26.43
CA GLU A 4 -10.29 -28.61 26.61
C GLU A 4 -9.24 -28.04 25.64
N GLY A 5 -9.72 -27.29 24.65
CA GLY A 5 -8.86 -26.65 23.66
C GLY A 5 -7.89 -25.68 24.34
N LEU A 6 -6.63 -25.71 23.90
CA LEU A 6 -5.53 -24.87 24.35
C LEU A 6 -6.00 -23.43 24.65
N GLN A 7 -5.87 -22.96 25.89
CA GLN A 7 -6.28 -21.60 26.27
C GLN A 7 -5.55 -20.58 25.39
N ARG A 8 -6.30 -19.90 24.52
CA ARG A 8 -5.72 -18.88 23.64
C ARG A 8 -5.28 -17.70 24.47
N HIS A 9 -3.98 -17.45 24.45
CA HIS A 9 -3.34 -16.35 25.17
C HIS A 9 -3.98 -15.00 24.77
N PRO A 10 -4.46 -14.19 25.73
CA PRO A 10 -5.27 -12.98 25.46
C PRO A 10 -4.50 -11.89 24.70
N ARG A 11 -3.17 -11.99 24.58
CA ARG A 11 -2.38 -11.02 23.81
C ARG A 11 -2.58 -11.09 22.29
N TYR A 12 -3.17 -12.16 21.76
CA TYR A 12 -3.50 -12.23 20.33
C TYR A 12 -4.88 -11.66 19.98
N GLY A 13 -5.67 -11.32 21.00
CA GLY A 13 -7.00 -10.71 20.88
C GLY A 13 -7.03 -9.25 21.31
N ALA A 14 -5.86 -8.60 21.47
CA ALA A 14 -5.81 -7.14 21.60
C ALA A 14 -6.36 -6.56 20.30
N ARG A 15 -7.66 -6.25 20.33
CA ARG A 15 -8.38 -5.45 19.36
C ARG A 15 -7.44 -4.30 18.99
N LEU A 16 -6.79 -4.38 17.83
CA LEU A 16 -6.23 -3.22 17.18
C LEU A 16 -7.40 -2.26 17.15
N GLU A 17 -7.34 -1.28 18.06
CA GLU A 17 -8.43 -0.39 18.42
C GLU A 17 -9.13 0.01 17.12
N ALA A 18 -10.32 -0.54 16.88
CA ALA A 18 -11.17 -0.21 15.73
C ALA A 18 -11.70 1.24 15.80
N ARG A 19 -10.98 2.08 16.55
CA ARG A 19 -11.27 3.43 17.01
C ARG A 19 -10.00 4.29 17.12
N ALA A 20 -8.85 3.86 16.58
CA ALA A 20 -7.64 4.68 16.54
C ALA A 20 -7.84 5.95 15.68
N TYR A 21 -8.75 5.91 14.70
CA TYR A 21 -9.15 7.07 13.91
C TYR A 21 -10.66 7.25 13.96
N LYS A 22 -11.09 8.40 14.48
CA LYS A 22 -12.51 8.75 14.57
C LYS A 22 -13.09 9.01 13.17
N ASN A 23 -12.27 9.55 12.28
CA ASN A 23 -12.53 9.82 10.86
C ASN A 23 -11.18 9.84 10.11
N MET A 24 -11.19 9.62 8.78
CA MET A 24 -9.99 9.72 7.93
C MET A 24 -9.29 11.09 8.07
N TYR A 25 -10.06 12.17 8.22
CA TYR A 25 -9.55 13.52 8.42
C TYR A 25 -8.80 13.70 9.76
N ASP A 26 -9.26 13.05 10.84
CA ASP A 26 -8.58 13.09 12.14
C ASP A 26 -7.21 12.42 12.03
N GLY A 27 -7.10 11.35 11.25
CA GLY A 27 -5.82 10.70 10.99
C GLY A 27 -4.88 11.54 10.14
N LEU A 28 -5.38 12.12 9.05
CA LEU A 28 -4.59 13.00 8.21
C LEU A 28 -4.04 14.19 9.01
N ARG A 29 -4.89 14.82 9.84
CA ARG A 29 -4.51 15.96 10.69
C ARG A 29 -3.44 15.59 11.71
N ARG A 30 -3.55 14.43 12.36
CA ARG A 30 -2.57 13.96 13.35
C ARG A 30 -1.21 13.70 12.72
N ILE A 31 -1.17 13.00 11.59
CA ILE A 31 0.09 12.75 10.88
C ILE A 31 0.75 14.06 10.44
N LEU A 32 -0.04 15.02 9.96
CA LEU A 32 0.47 16.32 9.53
C LEU A 32 1.06 17.14 10.71
N LEU A 33 0.49 17.02 11.91
CA LEU A 33 0.95 17.73 13.11
C LEU A 33 2.14 17.05 13.80
N GLU A 34 2.19 15.72 13.82
CA GLU A 34 3.22 14.94 14.52
C GLU A 34 4.48 14.71 13.67
N GLU A 35 4.31 14.43 12.36
CA GLU A 35 5.41 14.08 11.47
C GLU A 35 5.61 15.09 10.32
N GLY A 36 4.70 16.05 10.16
CA GLY A 36 4.72 17.01 9.06
C GLY A 36 4.38 16.38 7.70
N TRP A 37 4.62 17.15 6.64
CA TRP A 37 4.38 16.71 5.26
C TRP A 37 5.18 15.45 4.89
N ALA A 38 6.41 15.32 5.39
CA ALA A 38 7.25 14.15 5.14
C ALA A 38 6.66 12.84 5.71
N GLY A 39 5.92 12.91 6.82
CA GLY A 39 5.24 11.75 7.41
C GLY A 39 4.22 11.10 6.47
N LEU A 40 3.49 11.91 5.69
CA LEU A 40 2.56 11.41 4.67
C LEU A 40 3.26 10.63 3.55
N TYR A 41 4.47 11.04 3.18
CA TYR A 41 5.20 10.46 2.05
C TYR A 41 6.00 9.20 2.41
N LYS A 42 6.30 8.93 3.69
CA LYS A 42 7.06 7.74 4.13
C LYS A 42 6.45 6.41 3.66
N GLY A 43 5.12 6.32 3.55
CA GLY A 43 4.44 5.11 3.04
C GLY A 43 4.19 5.11 1.53
N ILE A 44 4.05 6.30 0.94
CA ILE A 44 3.76 6.47 -0.49
C ILE A 44 5.01 6.19 -1.32
N VAL A 45 6.18 6.71 -0.92
CA VAL A 45 7.44 6.51 -1.64
C VAL A 45 7.79 5.03 -1.86
N PRO A 46 7.85 4.16 -0.83
CA PRO A 46 8.16 2.74 -1.05
C PRO A 46 7.07 2.02 -1.87
N SER A 47 5.81 2.43 -1.74
CA SER A 47 4.71 1.87 -2.53
C SER A 47 4.83 2.22 -4.02
N ILE A 48 5.18 3.47 -4.33
CA ILE A 48 5.43 3.94 -5.70
C ILE A 48 6.69 3.29 -6.26
N VAL A 49 7.78 3.24 -5.49
CA VAL A 49 9.04 2.58 -5.93
C VAL A 49 8.81 1.11 -6.27
N LYS A 50 7.90 0.42 -5.55
CA LYS A 50 7.50 -0.95 -5.89
C LYS A 50 6.63 -1.03 -7.16
N ALA A 51 5.73 -0.07 -7.36
CA ALA A 51 4.79 -0.08 -8.49
C ALA A 51 5.39 0.47 -9.79
N ALA A 52 6.39 1.35 -9.70
CA ALA A 52 6.98 2.05 -10.83
C ALA A 52 7.62 1.11 -11.88
N PRO A 53 8.35 0.03 -11.51
CA PRO A 53 8.89 -0.90 -12.49
C PRO A 53 7.82 -1.60 -13.31
N ALA A 54 6.71 -1.99 -12.67
CA ALA A 54 5.60 -2.64 -13.36
C ALA A 54 4.96 -1.69 -14.40
N GLY A 55 4.72 -0.43 -14.01
CA GLY A 55 4.23 0.59 -14.94
C GLY A 55 5.22 0.89 -16.07
N ALA A 56 6.51 0.97 -15.77
CA ALA A 56 7.56 1.20 -16.76
C ALA A 56 7.64 0.06 -17.78
N VAL A 57 7.54 -1.20 -17.34
CA VAL A 57 7.53 -2.36 -18.24
C VAL A 57 6.34 -2.32 -19.18
N THR A 58 5.14 -1.99 -18.69
CA THR A 58 3.96 -1.86 -19.54
C THR A 58 4.13 -0.74 -20.57
N PHE A 59 4.70 0.40 -20.17
CA PHE A 59 4.94 1.53 -21.04
C PHE A 59 5.93 1.18 -22.16
N VAL A 60 7.07 0.61 -21.79
CA VAL A 60 8.10 0.18 -22.72
C VAL A 60 7.59 -0.91 -23.67
N ALA A 61 6.85 -1.90 -23.16
CA ALA A 61 6.26 -2.93 -24.00
C ALA A 61 5.28 -2.36 -25.04
N TYR A 62 4.51 -1.33 -24.65
CA TYR A 62 3.61 -0.64 -25.57
C TYR A 62 4.36 0.14 -26.64
N GLU A 63 5.43 0.86 -26.29
CA GLU A 63 6.28 1.58 -27.24
C GLU A 63 6.89 0.61 -28.27
N TYR A 64 7.55 -0.46 -27.81
CA TYR A 64 8.14 -1.46 -28.71
C TYR A 64 7.12 -2.11 -29.64
N THR A 65 5.92 -2.41 -29.13
CA THR A 65 4.86 -3.02 -29.94
C THR A 65 4.33 -2.05 -30.98
N SER A 66 4.16 -0.78 -30.60
CA SER A 66 3.68 0.28 -31.48
C SER A 66 4.69 0.56 -32.60
N ASP A 67 5.98 0.71 -32.25
CA ASP A 67 7.07 0.94 -33.20
C ASP A 67 7.22 -0.24 -34.19
N TRP A 68 7.13 -1.47 -33.69
CA TRP A 68 7.15 -2.66 -34.53
C TRP A 68 5.97 -2.69 -35.52
N LEU A 69 4.78 -2.32 -35.05
CA LEU A 69 3.58 -2.28 -35.88
C LEU A 69 3.69 -1.21 -36.97
N GLU A 70 4.20 -0.02 -36.64
CA GLU A 70 4.46 1.05 -37.61
C GLU A 70 5.47 0.64 -38.67
N SER A 71 6.52 -0.10 -38.27
CA SER A 71 7.54 -0.62 -39.19
C SER A 71 7.02 -1.69 -40.17
N ILE A 72 5.92 -2.37 -39.82
CA ILE A 72 5.27 -3.38 -40.68
C ILE A 72 4.27 -2.72 -41.64
N LEU A 73 3.67 -1.61 -41.21
CA LEU A 73 2.68 -0.86 -41.98
C LEU A 73 3.29 0.13 -42.99
N THR A 74 4.61 0.41 -42.88
CA THR A 74 5.39 1.26 -43.80
C THR A 74 6.30 0.41 -44.68
#